data_AF-A0AAV9EI65-F1
#
_entry.id   AF-A0AAV9EI65-F1
#
_cell.length_a   1.000
_cell.length_b   1.000
_cell.length_c   1.000
_cell.angle_alpha   90.00
_cell.angle_beta   90.00
_cell.angle_gamma   90.00
#
_symmetry.space_group_name_H-M   'P 1'
#
loop_
_entity.id
_entity.type
_entity.pdbx_description
1 polymer ?
#
loop_
_entity_poly.entity_id
_entity_poly.type
_entity_poly.pdbx_seq_one_letter_code
_entity_poly.pdbx_strand_id
1 'polypeptide(L)'
;MESCSHGDGTRGALWVTLRRPRLRASLARLRPWKMSRLFRRLLVGGIVWLWMIRAKLMPGVGMSMVSVEKNRRRRMMVGRTMRRDIVIPQRCALMLHVRQVAAGGTHSVVLTHDGYVWTWGQPWPPGDIKQISTPVRLQGLEKVRLIAVGAFHNLALREDGMLWAWGNNEYGQLGTGDTQPRSHPDPVQGLSGLTLADIAAGGWHSTALTDDGEVYAWGRGEHGRLGFGDDKSSKMVPQRVQLLDGEDIVQVSCGGTHSVACTRDGRMFSFGRGDHGRLGYGKKVTTGHPMEVPINLPPPKKANGAEGHWSAKLVACGGRHTLAIASWTDETGQLLPN
;
A
#
# COMPACT_ATOMS: atom_id res chain seq x y z
N MET A 1 52.92 4.72 12.29
CA MET A 1 51.54 5.22 12.14
C MET A 1 51.56 6.13 10.93
N GLU A 2 51.34 5.54 9.76
CA GLU A 2 51.45 6.21 8.46
C GLU A 2 50.09 6.29 7.76
N SER A 3 50.08 7.16 6.76
CA SER A 3 49.01 7.83 6.03
C SER A 3 48.44 7.09 4.81
N CYS A 4 47.39 7.69 4.21
CA CYS A 4 46.90 7.56 2.81
C CYS A 4 46.22 6.21 2.43
N SER A 5 45.27 6.09 1.48
CA SER A 5 44.60 6.96 0.50
C SER A 5 43.37 6.19 -0.08
N HIS A 6 42.71 6.79 -1.07
CA HIS A 6 41.44 6.44 -1.74
C HIS A 6 41.26 4.99 -2.23
N GLY A 7 39.98 4.56 -2.31
CA GLY A 7 39.57 3.36 -3.05
C GLY A 7 38.07 3.33 -3.32
N ASP A 8 37.73 3.50 -4.59
CA ASP A 8 36.41 3.44 -5.22
C ASP A 8 35.69 2.09 -4.97
N GLY A 9 34.36 2.09 -4.92
CA GLY A 9 33.59 0.92 -4.48
C GLY A 9 32.10 1.00 -4.81
N THR A 10 31.79 0.87 -6.09
CA THR A 10 30.49 0.54 -6.72
C THR A 10 29.43 -0.05 -5.76
N ARG A 11 28.36 0.70 -5.48
CA ARG A 11 27.14 0.16 -4.85
C ARG A 11 26.25 -0.44 -5.94
N GLY A 12 26.38 -1.75 -6.14
CA GLY A 12 25.54 -2.51 -7.05
C GLY A 12 24.08 -2.55 -6.59
N ALA A 13 23.16 -2.09 -7.45
CA ALA A 13 21.75 -2.43 -7.35
C ALA A 13 21.59 -3.92 -7.69
N LEU A 14 20.92 -4.68 -6.82
CA LEU A 14 20.65 -6.09 -7.03
C LEU A 14 19.46 -6.23 -7.99
N TRP A 15 19.72 -6.58 -9.25
CA TRP A 15 18.70 -6.83 -10.26
C TRP A 15 18.26 -8.29 -10.23
N VAL A 16 16.98 -8.55 -9.94
CA VAL A 16 16.38 -9.87 -10.16
C VAL A 16 15.78 -9.91 -11.56
N THR A 17 16.45 -10.59 -12.48
CA THR A 17 15.92 -10.91 -13.82
C THR A 17 15.31 -12.31 -13.80
N LEU A 18 14.00 -12.42 -13.93
CA LEU A 18 13.32 -13.71 -14.07
C LEU A 18 13.54 -14.26 -15.49
N ARG A 19 14.21 -15.42 -15.58
CA ARG A 19 14.49 -16.14 -16.83
C ARG A 19 13.40 -17.18 -17.14
N ARG A 20 12.84 -17.04 -18.35
CA ARG A 20 12.54 -18.06 -19.38
C ARG A 20 11.13 -18.72 -19.49
N PRO A 21 10.79 -19.18 -20.72
CA PRO A 21 9.45 -19.03 -21.31
C PRO A 21 8.75 -20.36 -21.63
N ARG A 22 7.43 -20.31 -21.85
CA ARG A 22 6.62 -21.01 -22.90
C ARG A 22 5.20 -21.25 -22.40
N LEU A 23 4.23 -20.58 -23.02
CA LEU A 23 3.07 -21.18 -23.71
C LEU A 23 2.21 -20.04 -24.26
N ARG A 24 2.13 -20.01 -25.59
CA ARG A 24 1.31 -19.07 -26.38
C ARG A 24 -0.17 -19.47 -26.33
N ALA A 25 -0.99 -18.44 -26.53
CA ALA A 25 -2.31 -18.44 -27.17
C ALA A 25 -3.46 -19.14 -26.43
N SER A 26 -4.33 -18.35 -25.81
CA SER A 26 -5.66 -18.02 -26.37
C SER A 26 -6.38 -17.10 -25.38
N LEU A 27 -6.61 -15.84 -25.78
CA LEU A 27 -7.67 -14.93 -25.29
C LEU A 27 -7.50 -13.56 -25.98
N ALA A 28 -7.53 -13.55 -27.31
CA ALA A 28 -7.89 -12.36 -28.05
C ALA A 28 -9.42 -12.27 -28.05
N ARG A 29 -9.98 -11.49 -27.11
CA ARG A 29 -11.32 -10.84 -27.13
C ARG A 29 -11.77 -10.51 -25.69
N LEU A 30 -11.17 -9.51 -25.06
CA LEU A 30 -11.81 -8.79 -23.95
C LEU A 30 -11.49 -7.30 -24.07
N ARG A 31 -12.54 -6.46 -23.99
CA ARG A 31 -12.48 -5.00 -24.17
C ARG A 31 -11.67 -4.32 -23.04
N PRO A 32 -11.01 -3.17 -23.29
CA PRO A 32 -9.96 -2.61 -22.43
C PRO A 32 -10.39 -2.18 -21.02
N TRP A 33 -11.69 -2.07 -20.74
CA TRP A 33 -12.20 -1.46 -19.52
C TRP A 33 -12.39 -2.43 -18.34
N LYS A 34 -12.16 -3.73 -18.53
CA LYS A 34 -12.26 -4.75 -17.46
C LYS A 34 -10.94 -5.05 -16.74
N MET A 35 -9.79 -4.52 -17.19
CA MET A 35 -8.49 -4.80 -16.57
C MET A 35 -8.12 -3.88 -15.39
N SER A 36 -8.74 -2.70 -15.26
CA SER A 36 -8.38 -1.72 -14.21
C SER A 36 -8.89 -2.08 -12.80
N ARG A 37 -9.95 -2.89 -12.68
CA ARG A 37 -10.56 -3.23 -11.37
C ARG A 37 -9.89 -4.41 -10.66
N LEU A 38 -9.19 -5.29 -11.38
CA LEU A 38 -8.64 -6.52 -10.80
C LEU A 38 -7.25 -6.32 -10.17
N PHE A 39 -6.53 -5.26 -10.55
CA PHE A 39 -5.12 -5.07 -10.16
C PHE A 39 -4.87 -4.07 -9.02
N ARG A 40 -5.89 -3.30 -8.59
CA ARG A 40 -5.82 -2.51 -7.33
C ARG A 40 -5.75 -3.39 -6.06
N ARG A 41 -5.65 -4.72 -6.21
CA ARG A 41 -5.91 -5.73 -5.17
C ARG A 41 -4.73 -6.15 -4.29
N LEU A 42 -3.51 -5.64 -4.46
CA LEU A 42 -2.33 -6.31 -3.86
C LEU A 42 -1.28 -5.47 -3.13
N LEU A 43 -1.34 -4.14 -3.05
CA LEU A 43 -0.29 -3.37 -2.39
C LEU A 43 -0.85 -2.16 -1.61
N VAL A 44 -1.58 -2.43 -0.52
CA VAL A 44 -1.77 -1.45 0.56
C VAL A 44 -1.62 -2.19 1.89
N GLY A 45 -0.56 -1.87 2.64
CA GLY A 45 -0.21 -2.51 3.90
C GLY A 45 1.17 -3.19 3.82
N GLY A 46 2.07 -2.79 4.72
CA GLY A 46 3.43 -3.33 4.78
C GLY A 46 3.47 -4.85 4.88
N ILE A 47 4.33 -5.45 4.04
CA ILE A 47 4.74 -6.86 3.99
C ILE A 47 3.60 -7.86 3.72
N VAL A 48 3.38 -8.18 2.43
CA VAL A 48 2.94 -9.52 2.01
C VAL A 48 3.59 -9.90 0.68
N TRP A 49 4.37 -10.98 0.66
CA TRP A 49 4.80 -11.68 -0.56
C TRP A 49 3.76 -12.76 -0.91
N LEU A 50 3.42 -12.93 -2.20
CA LEU A 50 2.64 -14.08 -2.67
C LEU A 50 3.33 -14.78 -3.84
N TRP A 51 3.57 -16.09 -3.69
CA TRP A 51 3.88 -17.01 -4.79
C TRP A 51 2.60 -17.76 -5.17
N MET A 52 2.30 -17.83 -6.47
CA MET A 52 1.32 -18.78 -7.03
C MET A 52 2.04 -20.05 -7.48
N ILE A 53 1.75 -21.20 -6.87
CA ILE A 53 1.97 -22.52 -7.49
C ILE A 53 0.60 -23.14 -7.73
N ARG A 54 0.30 -23.41 -9.00
CA ARG A 54 -0.95 -24.03 -9.46
C ARG A 54 -0.76 -25.55 -9.44
N ALA A 55 -1.25 -26.23 -8.41
CA ALA A 55 -1.36 -27.69 -8.42
C ALA A 55 -2.77 -28.09 -8.88
N LYS A 56 -2.82 -28.88 -9.95
CA LYS A 56 -4.02 -29.42 -10.59
C LYS A 56 -4.48 -30.62 -9.77
N LEU A 57 -5.70 -30.59 -9.23
CA LEU A 57 -6.32 -31.75 -8.57
C LEU A 57 -6.85 -32.76 -9.62
N MET A 58 -6.64 -34.05 -9.36
CA MET A 58 -7.50 -35.12 -9.86
C MET A 58 -8.29 -35.71 -8.67
N PRO A 59 -9.51 -36.23 -8.88
CA PRO A 59 -10.42 -36.58 -7.79
C PRO A 59 -10.27 -38.05 -7.36
N GLY A 60 -10.44 -38.32 -6.06
CA GLY A 60 -10.73 -39.66 -5.54
C GLY A 60 -9.91 -40.04 -4.31
N VAL A 61 -10.60 -40.63 -3.34
CA VAL A 61 -10.14 -41.24 -2.08
C VAL A 61 -10.12 -40.31 -0.86
N GLY A 62 -11.03 -40.63 0.08
CA GLY A 62 -11.14 -40.01 1.38
C GLY A 62 -10.26 -40.66 2.45
N MET A 63 -10.55 -40.25 3.70
CA MET A 63 -10.00 -40.68 5.00
C MET A 63 -8.80 -39.91 5.58
N SER A 64 -9.16 -39.13 6.61
CA SER A 64 -8.61 -39.11 7.98
C SER A 64 -7.12 -39.37 8.23
N MET A 65 -6.50 -38.34 8.85
CA MET A 65 -5.51 -38.29 9.94
C MET A 65 -4.39 -39.35 10.06
N VAL A 66 -3.23 -38.88 10.58
CA VAL A 66 -1.96 -39.58 10.93
C VAL A 66 -0.97 -39.57 9.73
N SER A 67 0.35 -39.34 9.84
CA SER A 67 1.34 -39.35 10.92
C SER A 67 2.53 -38.47 10.55
N VAL A 68 3.34 -38.11 11.53
CA VAL A 68 4.70 -37.59 11.34
C VAL A 68 5.58 -38.72 10.78
N GLU A 69 5.98 -38.63 9.51
CA GLU A 69 7.01 -39.50 8.94
C GLU A 69 8.39 -38.84 9.14
N LYS A 70 9.19 -39.44 10.03
CA LYS A 70 10.55 -39.04 10.36
C LYS A 70 11.51 -40.05 9.75
N ASN A 71 12.15 -39.74 8.62
CA ASN A 71 13.26 -40.53 8.05
C ASN A 71 14.00 -39.67 7.00
N ARG A 72 15.32 -39.68 6.82
CA ARG A 72 16.41 -40.45 7.42
C ARG A 72 17.72 -39.69 7.13
N ARG A 73 18.69 -39.86 8.02
CA ARG A 73 20.02 -39.24 8.04
C ARG A 73 20.82 -39.46 6.75
N ARG A 74 21.51 -38.42 6.27
CA ARG A 74 22.88 -38.54 5.71
C ARG A 74 23.83 -37.77 6.62
N ARG A 75 24.89 -38.44 7.08
CA ARG A 75 25.89 -37.92 8.01
C ARG A 75 26.97 -37.13 7.26
N MET A 76 27.23 -35.93 7.78
CA MET A 76 28.47 -35.15 7.87
C MET A 76 29.22 -34.70 6.60
N MET A 77 29.15 -33.38 6.35
CA MET A 77 30.33 -32.51 6.38
C MET A 77 29.97 -31.26 7.19
N VAL A 78 30.99 -30.68 7.83
CA VAL A 78 30.92 -29.51 8.71
C VAL A 78 30.15 -28.37 8.03
N GLY A 79 28.98 -28.05 8.58
CA GLY A 79 28.17 -26.93 8.15
C GLY A 79 27.00 -26.83 9.09
N ARG A 80 26.90 -25.73 9.84
CA ARG A 80 25.69 -25.39 10.61
C ARG A 80 24.50 -25.61 9.67
N THR A 81 23.66 -26.61 9.93
CA THR A 81 22.33 -26.68 9.32
C THR A 81 21.61 -25.42 9.74
N MET A 82 21.54 -24.43 8.84
CA MET A 82 20.63 -23.31 9.01
C MET A 82 19.23 -23.90 9.06
N ARG A 83 18.68 -24.06 10.27
CA ARG A 83 17.23 -24.07 10.45
C ARG A 83 16.77 -22.70 10.00
N ARG A 84 16.45 -22.57 8.72
CA ARG A 84 15.63 -21.47 8.27
C ARG A 84 14.28 -21.78 8.91
N ASP A 85 13.87 -21.01 9.89
CA ASP A 85 12.49 -20.98 10.38
C ASP A 85 11.63 -20.44 9.23
N ILE A 86 11.41 -21.29 8.22
CA ILE A 86 10.55 -20.99 7.08
C ILE A 86 9.13 -21.16 7.63
N VAL A 87 8.58 -20.06 8.14
CA VAL A 87 7.18 -20.00 8.51
C VAL A 87 6.36 -20.23 7.25
N ILE A 88 5.57 -21.30 7.24
CA ILE A 88 4.69 -21.65 6.12
C ILE A 88 3.44 -20.76 6.23
N PRO A 89 3.12 -19.94 5.20
CA PRO A 89 1.91 -19.14 5.19
C PRO A 89 0.67 -19.99 5.47
N GLN A 90 -0.16 -19.53 6.41
CA GLN A 90 -1.42 -20.19 6.76
C GLN A 90 -2.60 -19.38 6.23
N ARG A 91 -3.64 -20.08 5.77
CA ARG A 91 -4.89 -19.44 5.38
C ARG A 91 -5.69 -19.09 6.63
N CYS A 92 -5.85 -17.80 6.92
CA CYS A 92 -6.44 -17.30 8.19
C CYS A 92 -7.94 -16.91 8.12
N ALA A 93 -8.57 -16.99 6.94
CA ALA A 93 -9.98 -16.64 6.74
C ALA A 93 -10.64 -17.55 5.69
N LEU A 94 -10.81 -18.83 6.03
CA LEU A 94 -11.26 -19.87 5.08
C LEU A 94 -12.65 -19.60 4.49
N MET A 95 -13.53 -18.95 5.25
CA MET A 95 -14.93 -18.72 4.88
C MET A 95 -15.21 -17.34 4.28
N LEU A 96 -14.21 -16.44 4.24
CA LEU A 96 -14.40 -15.07 3.76
C LEU A 96 -14.14 -14.96 2.25
N HIS A 97 -15.10 -14.40 1.52
CA HIS A 97 -14.92 -14.01 0.12
C HIS A 97 -14.25 -12.64 0.03
N VAL A 98 -12.94 -12.61 0.26
CA VAL A 98 -12.13 -11.39 0.38
C VAL A 98 -12.05 -10.58 -0.92
N ARG A 99 -12.37 -9.28 -0.83
CA ARG A 99 -12.23 -8.27 -1.89
C ARG A 99 -10.95 -7.46 -1.76
N GLN A 100 -10.62 -7.04 -0.54
CA GLN A 100 -9.44 -6.23 -0.21
C GLN A 100 -8.88 -6.65 1.16
N VAL A 101 -7.56 -6.59 1.30
CA VAL A 101 -6.85 -6.77 2.56
C VAL A 101 -6.08 -5.47 2.88
N ALA A 102 -5.96 -5.14 4.15
CA ALA A 102 -5.13 -4.06 4.63
C ALA A 102 -4.60 -4.42 6.02
N ALA A 103 -3.43 -3.88 6.39
CA ALA A 103 -2.79 -4.17 7.66
C ALA A 103 -2.25 -2.88 8.28
N GLY A 104 -2.49 -2.75 9.59
CA GLY A 104 -1.95 -1.67 10.41
C GLY A 104 -0.72 -2.11 11.19
N GLY A 105 -0.39 -1.36 12.24
CA GLY A 105 0.76 -1.67 13.09
C GLY A 105 0.59 -2.98 13.87
N THR A 106 -0.63 -3.23 14.35
CA THR A 106 -0.93 -4.34 15.27
C THR A 106 -2.19 -5.14 14.91
N HIS A 107 -2.87 -4.76 13.82
CA HIS A 107 -4.13 -5.37 13.40
C HIS A 107 -4.21 -5.57 11.89
N SER A 108 -5.09 -6.46 11.48
CA SER A 108 -5.40 -6.74 10.08
C SER A 108 -6.88 -6.48 9.85
N VAL A 109 -7.20 -5.90 8.69
CA VAL A 109 -8.57 -5.59 8.29
C VAL A 109 -8.82 -6.14 6.89
N VAL A 110 -9.99 -6.73 6.70
CA VAL A 110 -10.42 -7.31 5.45
C VAL A 110 -11.78 -6.79 5.07
N LEU A 111 -11.92 -6.46 3.79
CA LEU A 111 -13.19 -6.17 3.16
C LEU A 111 -13.61 -7.38 2.32
N THR A 112 -14.83 -7.86 2.50
CA THR A 112 -15.43 -8.94 1.70
C THR A 112 -16.22 -8.40 0.51
N HIS A 113 -16.54 -9.25 -0.48
CA HIS A 113 -17.25 -8.83 -1.70
C HIS A 113 -18.70 -8.35 -1.46
N ASP A 114 -19.31 -8.80 -0.37
CA ASP A 114 -20.62 -8.38 0.12
C ASP A 114 -20.58 -7.06 0.91
N GLY A 115 -19.40 -6.42 1.03
CA GLY A 115 -19.26 -5.09 1.61
C GLY A 115 -19.12 -5.07 3.14
N TYR A 116 -18.78 -6.20 3.77
CA TYR A 116 -18.52 -6.26 5.21
C TYR A 116 -17.04 -6.13 5.55
N VAL A 117 -16.77 -5.51 6.70
CA VAL A 117 -15.42 -5.32 7.24
C VAL A 117 -15.18 -6.29 8.40
N TRP A 118 -14.05 -6.99 8.34
CA TRP A 118 -13.59 -7.93 9.36
C TRP A 118 -12.24 -7.49 9.89
N THR A 119 -12.02 -7.58 11.21
CA THR A 119 -10.77 -7.16 11.86
C THR A 119 -10.29 -8.20 12.86
N TRP A 120 -8.98 -8.31 13.01
CA TRP A 120 -8.32 -9.12 14.05
C TRP A 120 -6.94 -8.56 14.39
N GLY A 121 -6.30 -9.09 15.43
CA GLY A 121 -5.09 -8.58 16.04
C GLY A 121 -5.40 -7.74 17.28
N GLN A 122 -4.68 -6.64 17.47
CA GLN A 122 -4.95 -5.66 18.52
C GLN A 122 -5.51 -4.38 17.89
N PRO A 123 -6.82 -4.31 17.60
CA PRO A 123 -7.44 -3.06 17.17
C PRO A 123 -7.46 -2.07 18.34
N TRP A 124 -7.25 -0.79 18.04
CA TRP A 124 -7.20 0.31 19.01
C TRP A 124 -8.64 0.78 19.36
N PRO A 125 -8.98 1.20 20.61
CA PRO A 125 -8.14 1.64 21.72
C PRO A 125 -7.50 0.55 22.60
N PRO A 126 -6.33 0.83 23.23
CA PRO A 126 -5.52 -0.10 24.02
C PRO A 126 -6.14 -0.46 25.39
N GLY A 127 -7.40 -0.11 25.64
CA GLY A 127 -8.18 -0.56 26.80
C GLY A 127 -8.63 -2.03 26.65
N ASP A 128 -9.64 -2.46 27.44
CA ASP A 128 -10.16 -3.83 27.66
C ASP A 128 -10.40 -4.76 26.44
N ILE A 129 -10.07 -4.34 25.23
CA ILE A 129 -10.08 -5.14 24.02
C ILE A 129 -8.98 -6.20 24.09
N LYS A 130 -9.36 -7.39 24.58
CA LYS A 130 -8.57 -8.62 24.45
C LYS A 130 -8.17 -8.79 22.99
N GLN A 131 -6.89 -9.05 22.74
CA GLN A 131 -6.35 -9.41 21.43
C GLN A 131 -7.32 -10.35 20.71
N ILE A 132 -7.81 -9.93 19.55
CA ILE A 132 -8.75 -10.69 18.75
C ILE A 132 -7.92 -11.62 17.87
N SER A 133 -7.76 -12.89 18.24
CA SER A 133 -6.94 -13.85 17.50
C SER A 133 -7.63 -14.47 16.27
N THR A 134 -8.91 -14.15 16.05
CA THR A 134 -9.71 -14.64 14.92
C THR A 134 -10.47 -13.49 14.25
N PRO A 135 -10.78 -13.56 12.94
CA PRO A 135 -11.53 -12.49 12.28
C PRO A 135 -12.90 -12.23 12.93
N VAL A 136 -13.13 -11.00 13.37
CA VAL A 136 -14.42 -10.55 13.91
C VAL A 136 -15.04 -9.52 12.97
N ARG A 137 -16.33 -9.68 12.65
CA ARG A 137 -17.09 -8.75 11.83
C ARG A 137 -17.38 -7.47 12.61
N LEU A 138 -17.04 -6.33 12.00
CA LEU A 138 -17.38 -5.01 12.50
C LEU A 138 -18.89 -4.77 12.37
N GLN A 139 -19.54 -4.45 13.47
CA GLN A 139 -20.98 -4.16 13.50
C GLN A 139 -21.24 -2.70 13.15
N GLY A 140 -22.44 -2.41 12.60
CA GLY A 140 -22.87 -1.04 12.28
C GLY A 140 -22.26 -0.43 11.02
N LEU A 141 -21.42 -1.18 10.29
CA LEU A 141 -20.81 -0.72 9.03
C LEU A 141 -20.99 -1.77 7.94
N GLU A 142 -21.75 -1.40 6.91
CA GLU A 142 -22.09 -2.26 5.78
C GLU A 142 -21.94 -1.50 4.45
N LYS A 143 -22.01 -2.23 3.33
CA LYS A 143 -21.86 -1.67 1.97
C LYS A 143 -20.58 -0.86 1.81
N VAL A 144 -19.48 -1.37 2.36
CA VAL A 144 -18.15 -0.78 2.22
C VAL A 144 -17.56 -1.17 0.86
N ARG A 145 -16.98 -0.20 0.12
CA ARG A 145 -16.33 -0.47 -1.16
C ARG A 145 -14.81 -0.43 -1.13
N LEU A 146 -14.23 0.34 -0.21
CA LEU A 146 -12.78 0.49 0.00
C LEU A 146 -12.47 0.62 1.49
N ILE A 147 -11.32 0.08 1.89
CA ILE A 147 -10.74 0.25 3.22
C ILE A 147 -9.32 0.81 3.12
N ALA A 148 -8.90 1.59 4.11
CA ALA A 148 -7.50 1.96 4.31
C ALA A 148 -7.16 1.86 5.80
N VAL A 149 -5.97 1.35 6.11
CA VAL A 149 -5.56 1.07 7.49
C VAL A 149 -4.23 1.75 7.75
N GLY A 150 -4.22 2.63 8.75
CA GLY A 150 -3.04 3.32 9.24
C GLY A 150 -2.34 2.52 10.33
N ALA A 151 -1.40 3.16 11.05
CA ALA A 151 -0.70 2.47 12.14
C ALA A 151 -1.67 2.01 13.25
N PHE A 152 -2.61 2.88 13.63
CA PHE A 152 -3.52 2.66 14.76
C PHE A 152 -4.97 3.12 14.50
N HIS A 153 -5.29 3.53 13.28
CA HIS A 153 -6.62 3.96 12.86
C HIS A 153 -7.02 3.36 11.52
N ASN A 154 -8.30 3.46 11.20
CA ASN A 154 -8.91 2.82 10.04
C ASN A 154 -9.84 3.81 9.35
N LEU A 155 -9.93 3.67 8.04
CA LEU A 155 -10.87 4.38 7.17
C LEU A 155 -11.64 3.35 6.36
N ALA A 156 -12.94 3.60 6.17
CA ALA A 156 -13.80 2.81 5.30
C ALA A 156 -14.70 3.72 4.48
N LEU A 157 -14.60 3.59 3.16
CA LEU A 157 -15.45 4.31 2.22
C LEU A 157 -16.62 3.43 1.80
N ARG A 158 -17.83 3.89 2.08
CA ARG A 158 -19.07 3.23 1.70
C ARG A 158 -19.43 3.46 0.23
N GLU A 159 -20.33 2.63 -0.27
CA GLU A 159 -20.88 2.73 -1.63
C GLU A 159 -21.69 4.02 -1.84
N ASP A 160 -22.29 4.58 -0.79
CA ASP A 160 -22.99 5.87 -0.80
C ASP A 160 -22.04 7.09 -0.77
N GLY A 161 -20.73 6.87 -0.80
CA GLY A 161 -19.72 7.92 -0.77
C GLY A 161 -19.35 8.41 0.63
N MET A 162 -20.03 7.98 1.69
CA MET A 162 -19.69 8.38 3.05
C MET A 162 -18.41 7.71 3.53
N LEU A 163 -17.50 8.53 4.08
CA LEU A 163 -16.27 8.06 4.71
C LEU A 163 -16.48 7.90 6.21
N TRP A 164 -16.07 6.74 6.74
CA TRP A 164 -16.14 6.40 8.16
C TRP A 164 -14.74 6.11 8.69
N ALA A 165 -14.48 6.44 9.95
CA ALA A 165 -13.20 6.26 10.60
C ALA A 165 -13.34 5.74 12.03
N TRP A 166 -12.38 4.93 12.48
CA TRP A 166 -12.29 4.48 13.87
C TRP A 166 -10.85 4.13 14.27
N GLY A 167 -10.60 4.01 15.57
CA GLY A 167 -9.29 3.76 16.16
C GLY A 167 -8.69 5.04 16.74
N ASN A 168 -7.36 5.17 16.65
CA ASN A 168 -6.61 6.28 17.24
C ASN A 168 -6.98 7.62 16.63
N ASN A 169 -7.11 8.64 17.48
CA ASN A 169 -7.43 10.00 17.08
C ASN A 169 -6.61 11.10 17.77
N GLU A 170 -5.45 10.78 18.37
CA GLU A 170 -4.65 11.73 19.16
C GLU A 170 -4.31 13.03 18.40
N TYR A 171 -4.23 12.99 17.07
CA TYR A 171 -3.92 14.13 16.22
C TYR A 171 -5.08 14.52 15.28
N GLY A 172 -6.29 14.01 15.53
CA GLY A 172 -7.45 14.27 14.69
C GLY A 172 -7.49 13.46 13.39
N GLN A 173 -6.72 12.35 13.29
CA GLN A 173 -6.63 11.54 12.06
C GLN A 173 -7.92 10.79 11.69
N LEU A 174 -8.92 10.78 12.57
CA LEU A 174 -10.28 10.32 12.23
C LEU A 174 -11.09 11.38 11.49
N GLY A 175 -10.72 12.66 11.56
CA GLY A 175 -11.43 13.71 10.82
C GLY A 175 -12.80 14.06 11.41
N THR A 176 -13.00 13.83 12.71
CA THR A 176 -14.27 14.02 13.43
C THR A 176 -14.39 15.40 14.11
N GLY A 177 -13.43 16.30 13.89
CA GLY A 177 -13.43 17.62 14.53
C GLY A 177 -12.92 17.65 15.97
N ASP A 178 -12.48 16.50 16.50
CA ASP A 178 -11.90 16.34 17.83
C ASP A 178 -10.68 15.40 17.79
N THR A 179 -10.08 15.17 18.96
CA THR A 179 -8.96 14.24 19.16
C THR A 179 -9.34 12.99 19.96
N GLN A 180 -10.64 12.71 20.10
CA GLN A 180 -11.13 11.64 20.94
C GLN A 180 -11.06 10.28 20.22
N PRO A 181 -10.60 9.22 20.89
CA PRO A 181 -10.57 7.86 20.36
C PRO A 181 -11.95 7.35 19.97
N ARG A 182 -12.06 6.50 18.93
CA ARG A 182 -13.33 5.81 18.62
C ARG A 182 -13.15 4.30 18.54
N SER A 183 -13.91 3.53 19.32
CA SER A 183 -13.93 2.06 19.26
C SER A 183 -14.87 1.52 18.17
N HIS A 184 -15.74 2.37 17.63
CA HIS A 184 -16.69 2.06 16.57
C HIS A 184 -16.53 3.06 15.42
N PRO A 185 -16.96 2.70 14.19
CA PRO A 185 -16.97 3.61 13.06
C PRO A 185 -17.79 4.87 13.35
N ASP A 186 -17.17 6.02 13.16
CA ASP A 186 -17.81 7.33 13.18
C ASP A 186 -17.64 8.02 11.82
N PRO A 187 -18.61 8.84 11.38
CA PRO A 187 -18.54 9.52 10.09
C PRO A 187 -17.47 10.62 10.11
N VAL A 188 -16.68 10.67 9.04
CA VAL A 188 -15.71 11.75 8.81
C VAL A 188 -16.46 13.02 8.39
N GLN A 189 -16.12 14.15 9.00
CA GLN A 189 -16.75 15.44 8.73
C GLN A 189 -16.10 16.15 7.53
N GLY A 190 -16.78 17.15 6.96
CA GLY A 190 -16.18 18.05 5.96
C GLY A 190 -15.97 17.48 4.55
N LEU A 191 -16.42 16.24 4.27
CA LEU A 191 -16.37 15.62 2.94
C LEU A 191 -17.76 15.35 2.34
N SER A 192 -18.82 15.88 2.96
CA SER A 192 -20.20 15.72 2.48
C SER A 192 -20.38 16.38 1.11
N GLY A 193 -21.04 15.68 0.19
CA GLY A 193 -21.29 16.17 -1.17
C GLY A 193 -20.15 15.91 -2.17
N LEU A 194 -19.01 15.36 -1.72
CA LEU A 194 -17.90 14.98 -2.59
C LEU A 194 -17.98 13.50 -2.97
N THR A 195 -17.64 13.17 -4.21
CA THR A 195 -17.51 11.79 -4.66
C THR A 195 -16.08 11.33 -4.49
N LEU A 196 -15.82 10.46 -3.52
CA LEU A 196 -14.46 9.98 -3.25
C LEU A 196 -14.07 8.84 -4.20
N ALA A 197 -12.86 8.89 -4.76
CA ALA A 197 -12.29 7.88 -5.65
C ALA A 197 -11.29 6.95 -4.92
N ASP A 198 -10.55 7.48 -3.94
CA ASP A 198 -9.53 6.74 -3.21
C ASP A 198 -9.34 7.26 -1.78
N ILE A 199 -8.79 6.43 -0.89
CA ILE A 199 -8.48 6.77 0.50
C ILE A 199 -7.15 6.14 0.93
N ALA A 200 -6.40 6.84 1.77
CA ALA A 200 -5.18 6.28 2.37
C ALA A 200 -5.02 6.72 3.83
N ALA A 201 -4.43 5.84 4.64
CA ALA A 201 -4.19 6.05 6.06
C ALA A 201 -2.72 5.76 6.37
N GLY A 202 -2.03 6.74 6.97
CA GLY A 202 -0.62 6.66 7.32
C GLY A 202 -0.39 6.35 8.80
N GLY A 203 0.76 6.78 9.33
CA GLY A 203 1.06 6.60 10.75
C GLY A 203 0.07 7.32 11.68
N TRP A 204 -0.21 8.59 11.40
CA TRP A 204 -1.02 9.47 12.24
C TRP A 204 -1.79 10.51 11.41
N HIS A 205 -2.00 10.20 10.13
CA HIS A 205 -2.63 11.09 9.17
C HIS A 205 -3.41 10.28 8.15
N SER A 206 -4.29 10.97 7.44
CA SER A 206 -5.24 10.39 6.51
C SER A 206 -5.32 11.27 5.27
N THR A 207 -5.62 10.65 4.13
CA THR A 207 -5.92 11.35 2.88
C THR A 207 -7.13 10.75 2.21
N ALA A 208 -7.85 11.58 1.46
CA ALA A 208 -8.91 11.19 0.56
C ALA A 208 -8.69 11.87 -0.80
N LEU A 209 -9.10 11.20 -1.86
CA LEU A 209 -9.04 11.69 -3.23
C LEU A 209 -10.46 11.73 -3.78
N THR A 210 -10.87 12.84 -4.39
CA THR A 210 -12.13 12.94 -5.13
C THR A 210 -12.00 12.36 -6.55
N ASP A 211 -13.10 12.10 -7.23
CA ASP A 211 -13.13 11.73 -8.65
C ASP A 211 -12.66 12.84 -9.58
N ASP A 212 -12.82 14.11 -9.15
CA ASP A 212 -12.30 15.30 -9.82
C ASP A 212 -10.77 15.49 -9.65
N GLY A 213 -10.08 14.58 -8.94
CA GLY A 213 -8.63 14.63 -8.77
C GLY A 213 -8.16 15.47 -7.58
N GLU A 214 -9.06 15.94 -6.72
CA GLU A 214 -8.74 16.79 -5.59
C GLU A 214 -8.30 15.97 -4.38
N VAL A 215 -7.20 16.37 -3.75
CA VAL A 215 -6.65 15.67 -2.58
C VAL A 215 -7.01 16.41 -1.30
N TYR A 216 -7.54 15.68 -0.32
CA TYR A 216 -7.80 16.14 1.04
C TYR A 216 -6.88 15.43 2.01
N ALA A 217 -6.36 16.14 3.01
CA ALA A 217 -5.49 15.59 4.04
C ALA A 217 -5.89 16.07 5.45
N TRP A 218 -5.70 15.22 6.45
CA TRP A 218 -5.94 15.56 7.87
C TRP A 218 -5.17 14.64 8.83
N GLY A 219 -5.20 14.96 10.11
CA GLY A 219 -4.43 14.33 11.18
C GLY A 219 -3.17 15.14 11.52
N ARG A 220 -2.09 14.43 11.88
CA ARG A 220 -0.83 15.04 12.32
C ARG A 220 -0.13 15.80 11.20
N GLY A 221 0.17 17.09 11.44
CA GLY A 221 0.85 17.97 10.48
C GLY A 221 2.37 17.83 10.42
N GLU A 222 2.98 17.35 11.51
CA GLU A 222 4.43 17.37 11.68
C GLU A 222 5.22 16.77 10.51
N HIS A 223 6.32 17.45 10.15
CA HIS A 223 7.18 17.16 9.01
C HIS A 223 6.53 17.42 7.64
N GLY A 224 5.37 18.09 7.59
CA GLY A 224 4.72 18.48 6.34
C GLY A 224 3.98 17.36 5.62
N ARG A 225 3.63 16.29 6.34
CA ARG A 225 3.00 15.08 5.74
C ARG A 225 1.60 15.30 5.17
N LEU A 226 0.99 16.46 5.45
CA LEU A 226 -0.33 16.86 4.96
C LEU A 226 -0.28 17.65 3.65
N GLY A 227 0.87 18.21 3.27
CA GLY A 227 1.01 18.88 1.96
C GLY A 227 0.54 20.33 1.91
N PHE A 228 0.32 21.00 3.05
CA PHE A 228 -0.16 22.39 3.09
C PHE A 228 0.93 23.46 2.98
N GLY A 229 2.18 23.09 2.69
CA GLY A 229 3.33 24.00 2.66
C GLY A 229 3.94 24.28 4.04
N ASP A 230 3.20 24.07 5.12
CA ASP A 230 3.73 24.09 6.49
C ASP A 230 4.14 22.69 6.98
N ASP A 231 4.93 22.63 8.06
CA ASP A 231 5.49 21.39 8.59
C ASP A 231 5.04 21.04 10.02
N LYS A 232 4.00 21.70 10.56
CA LYS A 232 3.59 21.56 11.97
C LYS A 232 2.09 21.52 12.20
N SER A 233 1.26 22.03 11.30
CA SER A 233 -0.15 22.25 11.58
C SER A 233 -0.99 20.96 11.41
N SER A 234 -1.44 20.40 12.53
CA SER A 234 -2.38 19.28 12.51
C SER A 234 -3.78 19.75 12.17
N LYS A 235 -4.56 18.94 11.44
CA LYS A 235 -5.95 19.24 11.08
C LYS A 235 -6.87 18.15 11.62
N MET A 236 -7.91 18.55 12.34
CA MET A 236 -8.88 17.61 12.93
C MET A 236 -10.06 17.30 11.99
N VAL A 237 -10.11 17.96 10.83
CA VAL A 237 -11.06 17.72 9.75
C VAL A 237 -10.30 17.71 8.42
N PRO A 238 -10.78 16.95 7.42
CA PRO A 238 -10.26 16.99 6.05
C PRO A 238 -10.15 18.42 5.52
N GLN A 239 -8.98 18.78 5.00
CA GLN A 239 -8.76 20.04 4.29
C GLN A 239 -8.12 19.75 2.93
N ARG A 240 -8.55 20.52 1.93
CA ARG A 240 -8.04 20.42 0.56
C ARG A 240 -6.57 20.83 0.50
N VAL A 241 -5.74 20.01 -0.15
CA VAL A 241 -4.33 20.26 -0.38
C VAL A 241 -4.19 21.11 -1.64
N GLN A 242 -4.37 22.44 -1.49
CA GLN A 242 -4.36 23.39 -2.61
C GLN A 242 -3.08 23.36 -3.45
N LEU A 243 -1.95 22.94 -2.87
CA LEU A 243 -0.68 22.82 -3.59
C LEU A 243 -0.66 21.69 -4.63
N LEU A 244 -1.69 20.85 -4.69
CA LEU A 244 -1.89 19.85 -5.75
C LEU A 244 -2.99 20.25 -6.73
N ASP A 245 -3.55 21.46 -6.62
CA ASP A 245 -4.59 21.91 -7.55
C ASP A 245 -4.05 22.02 -8.98
N GLY A 246 -4.84 21.58 -9.95
CA GLY A 246 -4.45 21.50 -11.36
C GLY A 246 -3.77 20.18 -11.75
N GLU A 247 -3.40 19.34 -10.79
CA GLU A 247 -2.86 18.00 -11.05
C GLU A 247 -3.96 16.95 -11.13
N ASP A 248 -3.97 16.13 -12.18
CA ASP A 248 -4.97 15.06 -12.37
C ASP A 248 -4.60 13.82 -11.52
N ILE A 249 -4.78 13.91 -10.20
CA ILE A 249 -4.43 12.85 -9.24
C ILE A 249 -5.40 11.66 -9.37
N VAL A 250 -4.85 10.45 -9.47
CA VAL A 250 -5.62 9.20 -9.61
C VAL A 250 -5.38 8.18 -8.49
N GLN A 251 -4.38 8.42 -7.66
CA GLN A 251 -4.06 7.58 -6.51
C GLN A 251 -3.36 8.39 -5.42
N VAL A 252 -3.73 8.11 -4.16
CA VAL A 252 -3.02 8.59 -2.97
C VAL A 252 -2.48 7.42 -2.15
N SER A 253 -1.35 7.63 -1.48
CA SER A 253 -0.76 6.64 -0.58
C SER A 253 -0.08 7.34 0.59
N CYS A 254 -0.27 6.80 1.79
CA CYS A 254 0.32 7.33 3.02
C CYS A 254 1.30 6.33 3.63
N GLY A 255 2.51 6.80 3.93
CA GLY A 255 3.51 6.07 4.69
C GLY A 255 3.43 6.40 6.18
N GLY A 256 4.48 6.02 6.92
CA GLY A 256 4.54 6.31 8.35
C GLY A 256 4.52 7.82 8.66
N THR A 257 5.22 8.63 7.87
CA THR A 257 5.36 10.08 8.10
C THR A 257 5.47 10.89 6.79
N HIS A 258 4.98 10.34 5.68
CA HIS A 258 5.01 10.98 4.36
C HIS A 258 3.81 10.53 3.54
N SER A 259 3.55 11.24 2.46
CA SER A 259 2.44 11.00 1.54
C SER A 259 2.95 11.06 0.11
N VAL A 260 2.29 10.32 -0.77
CA VAL A 260 2.55 10.30 -2.20
C VAL A 260 1.23 10.39 -2.94
N ALA A 261 1.20 11.22 -3.98
CA ALA A 261 0.10 11.32 -4.93
C ALA A 261 0.63 10.96 -6.32
N CYS A 262 -0.13 10.18 -7.09
CA CYS A 262 0.20 9.80 -8.47
C CYS A 262 -0.82 10.41 -9.41
N THR A 263 -0.35 11.07 -10.46
CA THR A 263 -1.19 11.65 -11.51
C THR A 263 -1.51 10.62 -12.59
N ARG A 264 -2.53 10.92 -13.41
CA ARG A 264 -2.95 10.09 -14.55
C ARG A 264 -1.90 9.96 -15.64
N ASP A 265 -1.12 11.03 -15.87
CA ASP A 265 0.01 11.05 -16.80
C ASP A 265 1.24 10.29 -16.28
N GLY A 266 1.22 9.86 -15.02
CA GLY A 266 2.26 9.04 -14.39
C GLY A 266 3.42 9.82 -13.76
N ARG A 267 3.25 11.12 -13.53
CA ARG A 267 4.05 11.85 -12.54
C ARG A 267 3.66 11.42 -11.12
N MET A 268 4.55 11.71 -10.18
CA MET A 268 4.32 11.44 -8.76
C MET A 268 4.78 12.64 -7.94
N PHE A 269 4.00 12.99 -6.93
CA PHE A 269 4.35 14.03 -5.98
C PHE A 269 4.53 13.40 -4.61
N SER A 270 5.56 13.82 -3.86
CA SER A 270 5.74 13.35 -2.48
C SER A 270 6.00 14.49 -1.51
N PHE A 271 5.63 14.29 -0.24
CA PHE A 271 5.80 15.29 0.81
C PHE A 271 5.76 14.64 2.18
N GLY A 272 6.28 15.35 3.18
CA GLY A 272 6.47 14.83 4.52
C GLY A 272 7.94 14.73 4.90
N ARG A 273 8.23 13.78 5.80
CA ARG A 273 9.58 13.58 6.34
C ARG A 273 10.54 13.01 5.29
N GLY A 274 11.73 13.60 5.18
CA GLY A 274 12.73 13.28 4.15
C GLY A 274 13.80 12.25 4.49
N ASP A 275 13.84 11.77 5.73
CA ASP A 275 14.89 10.88 6.19
C ASP A 275 14.80 9.51 5.49
N HIS A 276 15.94 8.85 5.34
CA HIS A 276 16.09 7.59 4.60
C HIS A 276 15.78 7.69 3.09
N GLY A 277 15.65 8.90 2.53
CA GLY A 277 15.40 9.10 1.09
C GLY A 277 13.99 8.73 0.64
N ARG A 278 13.02 8.61 1.57
CA ARG A 278 11.66 8.11 1.30
C ARG A 278 10.84 8.98 0.33
N LEU A 279 11.24 10.23 0.11
CA LEU A 279 10.62 11.14 -0.86
C LEU A 279 11.21 11.03 -2.27
N GLY A 280 12.29 10.29 -2.48
CA GLY A 280 12.80 10.01 -3.84
C GLY A 280 13.55 11.15 -4.53
N TYR A 281 13.83 12.27 -3.87
CA TYR A 281 14.57 13.41 -4.48
C TYR A 281 16.09 13.23 -4.63
N GLY A 282 16.63 12.04 -4.35
CA GLY A 282 18.07 11.80 -4.31
C GLY A 282 18.82 12.49 -3.15
N LYS A 283 18.12 13.22 -2.28
CA LYS A 283 18.65 13.90 -1.09
C LYS A 283 17.69 13.80 0.10
N LYS A 284 18.21 14.04 1.31
CA LYS A 284 17.40 14.11 2.54
C LYS A 284 16.73 15.47 2.64
N VAL A 285 15.48 15.58 2.19
CA VAL A 285 14.69 16.82 2.24
C VAL A 285 13.34 16.52 2.87
N THR A 286 13.02 17.20 3.96
CA THR A 286 11.67 17.22 4.54
C THR A 286 10.94 18.44 3.98
N THR A 287 9.71 18.25 3.52
CA THR A 287 8.94 19.34 2.90
C THR A 287 7.45 19.18 3.16
N GLY A 288 6.78 20.30 3.47
CA GLY A 288 5.32 20.40 3.45
C GLY A 288 4.77 20.76 2.09
N HIS A 289 5.62 21.14 1.13
CA HIS A 289 5.24 21.37 -0.25
C HIS A 289 5.34 20.05 -1.02
N PRO A 290 4.25 19.55 -1.64
CA PRO A 290 4.31 18.48 -2.62
C PRO A 290 5.32 18.84 -3.72
N MET A 291 6.32 17.98 -3.95
CA MET A 291 7.25 18.16 -5.05
C MET A 291 7.24 16.93 -5.94
N GLU A 292 7.46 17.15 -7.23
CA GLU A 292 7.53 16.07 -8.21
C GLU A 292 8.75 15.17 -7.95
N VAL A 293 8.53 13.86 -7.99
CA VAL A 293 9.56 12.84 -7.83
C VAL A 293 10.09 12.45 -9.21
N PRO A 294 11.36 12.72 -9.54
CA PRO A 294 11.91 12.41 -10.85
C PRO A 294 12.07 10.90 -11.05
N ILE A 295 11.67 10.38 -12.22
CA ILE A 295 11.86 8.97 -12.60
C ILE A 295 13.05 8.85 -13.55
N ASN A 296 14.26 8.98 -12.99
CA ASN A 296 15.52 8.93 -13.74
C ASN A 296 16.05 7.50 -13.87
N LEU A 297 15.25 6.63 -14.50
CA LEU A 297 15.65 5.25 -14.79
C LEU A 297 16.17 5.13 -16.23
N PRO A 298 17.22 4.33 -16.48
CA PRO A 298 17.66 4.08 -17.85
C PRO A 298 16.56 3.41 -18.67
N PRO A 299 16.50 3.63 -19.99
CA PRO A 299 15.55 2.94 -20.86
C PRO A 299 15.63 1.42 -20.73
N PRO A 300 14.52 0.68 -20.90
CA PRO A 300 14.56 -0.77 -20.86
C PRO A 300 15.40 -1.30 -22.02
N LYS A 301 16.12 -2.41 -21.82
CA LYS A 301 16.99 -3.01 -22.86
C LYS A 301 16.27 -3.30 -24.18
N LYS A 302 14.95 -3.56 -24.13
CA LYS A 302 14.10 -3.81 -25.30
C LYS A 302 13.78 -2.56 -26.12
N ALA A 303 14.03 -1.36 -25.60
CA ALA A 303 13.81 -0.12 -26.32
C ALA A 303 14.79 0.08 -27.48
N ASN A 304 15.89 -0.68 -27.55
CA ASN A 304 16.87 -0.64 -28.66
C ASN A 304 17.35 0.79 -29.01
N GLY A 305 17.46 1.68 -28.02
CA GLY A 305 17.85 3.07 -28.23
C GLY A 305 16.71 4.02 -28.61
N ALA A 306 15.45 3.56 -28.63
CA ALA A 306 14.30 4.43 -28.78
C ALA A 306 14.18 5.39 -27.59
N GLU A 307 13.94 6.67 -27.90
CA GLU A 307 13.59 7.67 -26.90
C GLU A 307 12.18 7.39 -26.34
N GLY A 308 11.95 7.86 -25.12
CA GLY A 308 10.73 7.58 -24.38
C GLY A 308 10.83 8.03 -22.93
N HIS A 309 9.79 7.73 -22.17
CA HIS A 309 9.71 8.14 -20.77
C HIS A 309 9.12 7.03 -19.89
N TRP A 310 9.52 7.05 -18.63
CA TRP A 310 8.90 6.25 -17.59
C TRP A 310 7.69 6.99 -17.01
N SER A 311 6.58 6.27 -16.85
CA SER A 311 5.38 6.78 -16.19
C SER A 311 5.00 5.86 -15.03
N ALA A 312 4.78 6.43 -13.85
CA ALA A 312 4.26 5.69 -12.71
C ALA A 312 2.82 5.22 -13.00
N LYS A 313 2.49 4.02 -12.54
CA LYS A 313 1.16 3.40 -12.69
C LYS A 313 0.52 3.12 -11.35
N LEU A 314 1.33 2.77 -10.35
CA LEU A 314 0.89 2.54 -8.99
C LEU A 314 1.95 3.02 -8.01
N VAL A 315 1.51 3.61 -6.91
CA VAL A 315 2.36 4.02 -5.79
C VAL A 315 1.90 3.33 -4.49
N ALA A 316 2.86 3.01 -3.63
CA ALA A 316 2.61 2.49 -2.29
C ALA A 316 3.68 2.98 -1.32
N CYS A 317 3.30 3.29 -0.09
CA CYS A 317 4.20 3.81 0.92
C CYS A 317 4.28 2.84 2.12
N GLY A 318 5.50 2.63 2.60
CA GLY A 318 5.77 1.94 3.85
C GLY A 318 6.17 2.91 4.97
N GLY A 319 6.65 2.36 6.08
CA GLY A 319 7.09 3.18 7.23
C GLY A 319 8.28 4.11 6.92
N ARG A 320 9.22 3.66 6.08
CA ARG A 320 10.46 4.40 5.73
C ARG A 320 10.84 4.31 4.25
N HIS A 321 9.94 3.84 3.39
CA HIS A 321 10.20 3.66 1.96
C HIS A 321 8.95 3.96 1.14
N THR A 322 9.15 4.17 -0.15
CA THR A 322 8.10 4.33 -1.16
C THR A 322 8.42 3.36 -2.30
N LEU A 323 7.39 2.71 -2.83
CA LEU A 323 7.46 1.83 -3.98
C LEU A 323 6.58 2.42 -5.08
N ALA A 324 7.07 2.40 -6.32
CA ALA A 324 6.29 2.72 -7.49
C ALA A 324 6.43 1.59 -8.52
N ILE A 325 5.34 1.25 -9.19
CA ILE A 325 5.35 0.44 -10.41
C ILE A 325 5.29 1.41 -11.56
N ALA A 326 6.30 1.38 -12.44
CA ALA A 326 6.39 2.26 -13.60
C ALA A 326 6.40 1.45 -14.90
N SER A 327 5.93 2.04 -15.99
CA SER A 327 6.01 1.49 -17.34
C SER A 327 6.71 2.46 -18.28
N TRP A 328 7.42 1.91 -19.26
CA TRP A 328 8.06 2.68 -20.32
C TRP A 328 7.09 2.87 -21.49
N THR A 329 7.02 4.10 -22.00
CA THR A 329 6.33 4.44 -23.23
C THR A 329 7.35 5.00 -24.21
N ASP A 330 7.43 4.43 -25.42
CA ASP A 330 8.23 4.99 -26.51
C ASP A 330 7.51 6.17 -27.19
N GLU A 331 8.22 6.92 -28.02
CA GLU A 331 7.66 8.07 -28.77
C GLU A 331 6.52 7.69 -29.74
N THR A 332 6.41 6.42 -30.13
CA THR A 332 5.32 5.94 -30.99
C THR A 332 4.03 5.68 -30.22
N GLY A 333 4.04 5.88 -28.89
CA GLY A 333 2.92 5.65 -28.01
C GLY A 333 2.64 4.17 -27.74
N GLN A 334 3.55 3.26 -28.13
CA GLN A 334 3.42 1.85 -27.82
C GLN A 334 3.98 1.54 -26.43
N LEU A 335 3.17 0.84 -25.63
CA LEU A 335 3.63 0.27 -24.38
C LEU A 335 4.52 -0.93 -24.69
N LEU A 336 5.80 -0.85 -24.34
CA LEU A 336 6.68 -2.01 -24.43
C LEU A 336 6.23 -3.05 -23.38
N PRO A 337 5.95 -4.30 -23.77
CA PRO A 337 5.52 -5.32 -22.83
C PRO A 337 6.67 -5.67 -21.85
N ASN A 338 6.33 -5.70 -20.56
CA ASN A 338 7.18 -6.16 -19.45
C ASN A 338 7.98 -7.42 -19.83
#